data_AF-A0A2V2MRG4-F1
#
_entry.id   AF-A0A2V2MRG4-F1
#
_cell.length_a   1.000
_cell.length_b   1.000
_cell.length_c   1.000
_cell.angle_alpha   90.00
_cell.angle_beta   90.00
_cell.angle_gamma   90.00
#
_symmetry.space_group_name_H-M   'P 1'
#
loop_
_entity.id
_entity.type
_entity.pdbx_description
1 polymer ?
#
loop_
_entity_poly.entity_id
_entity_poly.type
_entity_poly.pdbx_seq_one_letter_code
_entity_poly.pdbx_strand_id
1 'polypeptide(L)'
;MAVNIGRGVNSDFREQFMTLKVMSSNIKSQEQFLMMVERQDIIPDMARRLSREAVGSDLQSNKRVLLDFLYNMLARSENQDLNLDVEFHYIMIGKEFLEVDKSILWMEDIELPIPYEIGDKLGKVMVGEDTTEPVKKILAFYKAAEARFDREHFGNLDRCSLLILEEHYPQVSWHIRMRLPAKILNDYPVSI
;
A
#
# COMPACT_ATOMS: atom_id res chain seq x y z
N MET A 1 -27.09 26.96 25.83
CA MET A 1 -26.70 25.56 25.62
C MET A 1 -26.58 25.33 24.12
N ALA A 2 -25.36 25.38 23.59
CA ALA A 2 -25.11 25.07 22.18
C ALA A 2 -25.16 23.55 22.03
N VAL A 3 -26.11 23.06 21.23
CA VAL A 3 -26.28 21.65 20.94
C VAL A 3 -25.18 21.26 19.97
N ASN A 4 -24.16 20.54 20.47
CA ASN A 4 -23.04 20.05 19.69
C ASN A 4 -23.51 18.82 18.90
N ILE A 5 -24.31 19.06 17.85
CA ILE A 5 -24.82 18.03 16.94
C ILE A 5 -23.79 17.86 15.82
N GLY A 6 -23.10 16.71 15.79
CA GLY A 6 -22.67 16.13 14.51
C GLY A 6 -21.19 16.19 14.10
N ARG A 7 -20.22 16.29 15.01
CA ARG A 7 -18.89 15.70 14.72
C ARG A 7 -19.01 14.19 14.92
N GLY A 8 -19.58 13.52 13.93
CA GLY A 8 -19.76 12.07 13.93
C GLY A 8 -18.40 11.39 13.86
N VAL A 9 -18.27 10.20 14.43
CA VAL A 9 -17.06 9.36 14.43
C VAL A 9 -16.39 9.27 13.03
N ASN A 10 -17.17 9.38 11.96
CA ASN A 10 -16.70 9.42 10.57
C ASN A 10 -15.89 10.68 10.19
N SER A 11 -16.15 11.85 10.79
CA SER A 11 -15.34 13.06 10.55
C SER A 11 -13.93 12.89 11.09
N ASP A 12 -13.81 12.34 12.29
CA ASP A 12 -12.53 12.14 12.96
C ASP A 12 -11.69 11.07 12.24
N PHE A 13 -12.35 10.04 11.70
CA PHE A 13 -11.69 9.03 10.86
C PHE A 13 -11.18 9.62 9.54
N ARG A 14 -12.00 10.42 8.86
CA ARG A 14 -11.60 11.10 7.62
C ARG A 14 -10.43 12.05 7.86
N GLU A 15 -10.42 12.77 8.97
CA GLU A 15 -9.29 13.61 9.37
C GLU A 15 -8.01 12.79 9.61
N GLN A 16 -8.11 11.63 10.26
CA GLN A 16 -6.99 10.70 10.44
C GLN A 16 -6.44 10.21 9.09
N PHE A 17 -7.32 9.82 8.16
CA PHE A 17 -6.94 9.41 6.82
C PHE A 17 -6.23 10.53 6.05
N MET A 18 -6.75 11.76 6.12
CA MET A 18 -6.11 12.92 5.49
C MET A 18 -4.75 13.23 6.11
N THR A 19 -4.60 13.03 7.42
CA THR A 19 -3.31 13.17 8.12
C THR A 19 -2.30 12.14 7.61
N LEU A 20 -2.69 10.87 7.46
CA LEU A 20 -1.83 9.84 6.86
C LEU A 20 -1.42 10.22 5.43
N LYS A 21 -2.33 10.81 4.65
CA LYS A 21 -2.03 11.26 3.27
C LYS A 21 -0.92 12.31 3.26
N VAL A 22 -0.99 13.29 4.17
CA VAL A 22 0.04 14.33 4.30
C VAL A 22 1.37 13.72 4.75
N MET A 23 1.36 12.80 5.71
CA MET A 23 2.56 12.10 6.18
C MET A 23 3.22 11.30 5.04
N SER A 24 2.44 10.54 4.29
CA SER A 24 2.92 9.78 3.12
C SER A 24 3.54 10.69 2.06
N SER A 25 2.90 11.83 1.77
CA SER A 25 3.45 12.83 0.84
C SER A 25 4.78 13.43 1.31
N ASN A 26 4.93 13.67 2.62
CA ASN A 26 6.16 14.19 3.20
C ASN A 26 7.29 13.15 3.08
N ILE A 27 7.03 11.89 3.46
CA ILE A 27 7.98 10.78 3.32
C ILE A 27 8.45 10.64 1.86
N LYS A 28 7.51 10.65 0.91
CA LYS A 28 7.84 10.61 -0.53
C LYS A 28 8.73 11.78 -0.96
N SER A 29 8.48 12.97 -0.44
CA SER A 29 9.31 14.15 -0.74
C SER A 29 10.72 14.03 -0.16
N GLN A 30 10.87 13.44 1.03
CA GLN A 30 12.16 13.15 1.66
C GLN A 30 12.95 12.09 0.87
N GLU A 31 12.29 11.02 0.40
CA GLU A 31 12.90 10.01 -0.47
C GLU A 31 13.39 10.62 -1.78
N GLN A 32 12.55 11.45 -2.43
CA GLN A 32 12.93 12.15 -3.66
C GLN A 32 14.12 13.07 -3.44
N PHE A 33 14.16 13.81 -2.34
CA PHE A 33 15.30 14.65 -1.98
C PHE A 33 16.59 13.84 -1.87
N LEU A 34 16.58 12.72 -1.13
CA LEU A 34 17.74 11.84 -1.00
C LEU A 34 18.21 11.30 -2.36
N MET A 35 17.28 10.84 -3.20
CA MET A 35 17.62 10.37 -4.56
C MET A 35 18.25 11.47 -5.42
N MET A 36 17.75 12.71 -5.33
CA MET A 36 18.31 13.85 -6.07
C MET A 36 19.73 14.19 -5.60
N VAL A 37 19.95 14.19 -4.29
CA VAL A 37 21.29 14.45 -3.70
C VAL A 37 22.28 13.37 -4.12
N GLU A 38 21.86 12.11 -4.21
CA GLU A 38 22.72 11.00 -4.64
C GLU A 38 23.09 11.06 -6.11
N ARG A 39 22.14 11.41 -6.99
CA ARG A 39 22.34 11.45 -8.45
C ARG A 39 23.16 12.62 -8.93
N GLN A 40 23.35 13.66 -8.12
CA GLN A 40 23.96 14.91 -8.57
C GLN A 40 25.44 14.96 -8.22
N ASP A 41 26.28 14.69 -9.23
CA ASP A 41 27.75 14.63 -9.10
C ASP A 41 28.41 15.97 -8.72
N ILE A 42 27.69 17.08 -8.86
CA ILE A 42 28.17 18.42 -8.49
C ILE A 42 28.19 18.60 -6.95
N ILE A 43 27.41 17.81 -6.21
CA ILE A 43 27.30 17.94 -4.76
C ILE A 43 28.53 17.28 -4.10
N PRO A 44 29.28 18.02 -3.24
CA PRO A 44 30.43 17.45 -2.54
C PRO A 44 30.08 16.22 -1.71
N ASP A 45 30.97 15.22 -1.68
CA ASP A 45 30.77 13.94 -0.98
C ASP A 45 30.40 14.11 0.49
N MET A 46 31.02 15.06 1.17
CA MET A 46 30.72 15.36 2.57
C MET A 46 29.28 15.84 2.75
N ALA A 47 28.79 16.71 1.86
CA ALA A 47 27.41 17.19 1.89
C ALA A 47 26.43 16.06 1.59
N ARG A 48 26.73 15.18 0.61
CA ARG A 48 25.91 14.00 0.30
C ARG A 48 25.79 13.08 1.52
N ARG A 49 26.90 12.81 2.21
CA ARG A 49 26.91 11.98 3.42
C ARG A 49 26.09 12.59 4.56
N LEU A 50 26.32 13.87 4.87
CA LEU A 50 25.60 14.55 5.95
C LEU A 50 24.09 14.62 5.68
N SER A 51 23.69 14.90 4.43
CA SER A 51 22.28 14.87 4.04
C SER A 51 21.67 13.47 4.18
N ARG A 52 22.39 12.41 3.80
CA ARG A 52 21.93 11.03 3.96
C ARG A 52 21.80 10.63 5.42
N GLU A 53 22.77 10.98 6.26
CA GLU A 53 22.73 10.67 7.70
C GLU A 53 21.57 11.40 8.40
N ALA A 54 21.42 12.71 8.17
CA ALA A 54 20.37 13.51 8.80
C ALA A 54 18.96 13.12 8.31
N VAL A 55 18.73 13.14 6.99
CA VAL A 55 17.39 12.89 6.43
C VAL A 55 17.06 11.39 6.46
N GLY A 56 18.04 10.51 6.33
CA GLY A 56 17.82 9.06 6.34
C GLY A 56 17.34 8.53 7.69
N SER A 57 17.90 9.02 8.80
CA SER A 57 17.45 8.65 10.15
C SER A 57 16.00 9.08 10.39
N ASP A 58 15.68 10.34 10.08
CA ASP A 58 14.34 10.89 10.24
C ASP A 58 13.33 10.19 9.34
N LEU A 59 13.72 9.88 8.10
CA LEU A 59 12.89 9.15 7.15
C LEU A 59 12.49 7.77 7.68
N GLN A 60 13.43 7.00 8.23
CA GLN A 60 13.13 5.68 8.80
C GLN A 60 12.18 5.78 10.00
N SER A 61 12.40 6.75 10.89
CA SER A 61 11.50 7.02 12.01
C SER A 61 10.10 7.38 11.53
N ASN A 62 10.00 8.28 10.55
CA ASN A 62 8.73 8.72 9.97
C ASN A 62 7.98 7.56 9.29
N LYS A 63 8.68 6.68 8.55
CA LYS A 63 8.09 5.48 7.95
C LYS A 63 7.48 4.55 9.00
N ARG A 64 8.19 4.33 10.10
CA ARG A 64 7.70 3.49 11.19
C ARG A 64 6.43 4.08 11.84
N VAL A 65 6.44 5.38 12.13
CA VAL A 65 5.27 6.08 12.69
C VAL A 65 4.08 6.05 11.71
N LEU A 66 4.33 6.20 10.41
CA LEU A 66 3.30 6.07 9.38
C LEU A 66 2.68 4.67 9.40
N LEU A 67 3.49 3.61 9.45
CA LEU A 67 3.00 2.23 9.51
C LEU A 67 2.18 1.97 10.77
N ASP A 68 2.70 2.37 11.94
CA ASP A 68 1.99 2.21 13.20
C ASP A 68 0.64 2.92 13.15
N PHE A 69 0.59 4.14 12.59
CA PHE A 69 -0.67 4.87 12.45
C PHE A 69 -1.62 4.22 11.44
N LEU A 70 -1.10 3.72 10.31
CA LEU A 70 -1.88 3.00 9.30
C LEU A 70 -2.55 1.75 9.90
N TYR A 71 -1.80 0.87 10.58
CA TYR A 71 -2.36 -0.35 11.17
C TYR A 71 -3.35 -0.04 12.30
N ASN A 72 -3.08 0.97 13.12
CA ASN A 72 -4.03 1.42 14.14
C ASN A 72 -5.33 1.92 13.51
N MET A 73 -5.26 2.63 12.38
CA MET A 73 -6.44 3.09 11.66
C MET A 73 -7.21 1.91 11.05
N LEU A 74 -6.52 0.95 10.43
CA LEU A 74 -7.12 -0.26 9.86
C LEU A 74 -7.84 -1.09 10.94
N ALA A 75 -7.22 -1.30 12.10
CA ALA A 75 -7.82 -2.02 13.22
C ALA A 75 -9.08 -1.31 13.78
N ARG A 76 -9.11 0.03 13.77
CA ARG A 76 -10.30 0.80 14.16
C ARG A 76 -11.39 0.75 13.10
N SER A 77 -11.01 0.69 11.81
CA SER A 77 -11.95 0.66 10.69
C SER A 77 -12.86 -0.57 10.71
N GLU A 78 -12.36 -1.71 11.21
CA GLU A 78 -13.15 -2.94 11.37
C GLU A 78 -14.33 -2.78 12.33
N ASN A 79 -14.19 -1.92 13.34
CA ASN A 79 -15.23 -1.70 14.36
C ASN A 79 -16.26 -0.64 13.92
N GLN A 80 -15.99 0.10 12.84
CA GLN A 80 -16.78 1.26 12.41
C GLN A 80 -17.47 1.04 11.06
N ASP A 81 -17.34 -0.16 10.47
CA ASP A 81 -17.93 -0.55 9.18
C ASP A 81 -17.56 0.44 8.06
N LEU A 82 -16.32 0.90 8.08
CA LEU A 82 -15.81 1.88 7.12
C LEU A 82 -15.31 1.19 5.86
N ASN A 83 -15.72 1.70 4.70
CA ASN A 83 -15.33 1.18 3.39
C ASN A 83 -13.91 1.60 3.02
N LEU A 84 -12.92 0.84 3.49
CA LEU A 84 -11.53 0.93 3.06
C LEU A 84 -11.16 -0.21 2.12
N ASP A 85 -10.57 0.14 0.97
CA ASP A 85 -10.03 -0.84 0.03
C ASP A 85 -8.54 -0.62 -0.16
N VAL A 86 -7.82 -1.69 -0.44
CA VAL A 86 -6.42 -1.65 -0.85
C VAL A 86 -6.32 -2.08 -2.29
N GLU A 87 -5.50 -1.38 -3.05
CA GLU A 87 -5.22 -1.67 -4.44
C GLU A 87 -3.73 -1.80 -4.66
N PHE A 88 -3.33 -2.93 -5.24
CA PHE A 88 -1.95 -3.25 -5.57
C PHE A 88 -1.79 -3.40 -7.06
N HIS A 89 -0.74 -2.80 -7.59
CA HIS A 89 -0.33 -2.90 -8.99
C HIS A 89 1.02 -3.60 -8.98
N TYR A 90 1.06 -4.78 -9.58
CA TYR A 90 2.27 -5.55 -9.75
C TYR A 90 2.64 -5.60 -11.22
N ILE A 91 3.94 -5.52 -11.50
CA ILE A 91 4.50 -5.77 -12.81
C ILE A 91 5.33 -7.03 -12.69
N MET A 92 5.08 -7.98 -13.57
CA MET A 92 5.84 -9.21 -13.65
C MET A 92 6.61 -9.24 -14.95
N ILE A 93 7.93 -9.35 -14.88
CA ILE A 93 8.81 -9.40 -16.04
C ILE A 93 9.43 -10.80 -16.12
N GLY A 94 9.09 -11.56 -17.15
CA GLY A 94 9.48 -12.97 -17.24
C GLY A 94 8.87 -13.82 -16.11
N LYS A 95 9.40 -15.02 -15.87
CA LYS A 95 8.77 -16.01 -14.98
C LYS A 95 9.07 -15.84 -13.49
N GLU A 96 9.97 -14.95 -13.12
CA GLU A 96 10.60 -14.97 -11.79
C GLU A 96 10.57 -13.63 -11.03
N PHE A 97 10.23 -12.52 -11.70
CA PHE A 97 10.32 -11.21 -11.10
C PHE A 97 8.94 -10.58 -10.94
N LEU A 98 8.50 -10.43 -9.69
CA LEU A 98 7.28 -9.69 -9.32
C LEU A 98 7.70 -8.39 -8.64
N GLU A 99 7.46 -7.27 -9.31
CA GLU A 99 7.73 -5.93 -8.80
C GLU A 99 6.42 -5.24 -8.38
N VAL A 100 6.48 -4.45 -7.32
CA VAL A 100 5.38 -3.59 -6.89
C VAL A 100 5.49 -2.26 -7.62
N ASP A 101 4.60 -1.99 -8.56
CA ASP A 101 4.51 -0.68 -9.21
C ASP A 101 3.85 0.34 -8.27
N LYS A 102 2.67 -0.03 -7.72
CA LYS A 102 1.88 0.85 -6.84
C LYS A 102 1.20 0.08 -5.74
N SER A 103 1.11 0.73 -4.58
CA SER A 103 0.29 0.29 -3.45
C SER A 103 -0.54 1.49 -2.98
N ILE A 104 -1.87 1.33 -2.97
CA ILE A 104 -2.83 2.41 -2.71
C ILE A 104 -3.85 1.94 -1.68
N LEU A 105 -4.11 2.77 -0.69
CA LEU A 105 -5.27 2.66 0.18
C LEU A 105 -6.34 3.64 -0.29
N TRP A 106 -7.55 3.14 -0.48
CA TRP A 106 -8.73 3.88 -0.89
C TRP A 106 -9.67 4.05 0.30
N MET A 107 -10.13 5.28 0.50
CA MET A 107 -11.29 5.60 1.34
C MET A 107 -12.27 6.36 0.46
N GLU A 108 -13.39 5.70 0.10
CA GLU A 108 -14.31 6.23 -0.91
C GLU A 108 -13.56 6.56 -2.22
N ASP A 109 -13.57 7.82 -2.64
CA ASP A 109 -12.89 8.33 -3.85
C ASP A 109 -11.49 8.90 -3.56
N ILE A 110 -11.00 8.82 -2.32
CA ILE A 110 -9.71 9.38 -1.92
C ILE A 110 -8.64 8.29 -1.94
N GLU A 111 -7.67 8.47 -2.83
CA GLU A 111 -6.45 7.67 -2.86
C GLU A 111 -5.40 8.15 -1.86
N LEU A 112 -4.73 7.19 -1.23
CA LEU A 112 -3.57 7.37 -0.37
C LEU A 112 -2.49 6.36 -0.78
N PRO A 113 -1.36 6.82 -1.34
CA PRO A 113 -0.22 5.95 -1.58
C PRO A 113 0.32 5.40 -0.26
N ILE A 114 0.42 4.08 -0.15
CA ILE A 114 0.98 3.39 1.01
C ILE A 114 2.39 2.88 0.70
N PRO A 115 3.22 2.64 1.73
CA PRO A 115 4.60 2.17 1.54
C PRO A 115 4.69 0.89 0.69
N TYR A 116 5.68 0.84 -0.21
CA TYR A 116 5.87 -0.28 -1.14
C TYR A 116 6.14 -1.60 -0.42
N GLU A 117 6.72 -1.54 0.78
CA GLU A 117 7.03 -2.67 1.65
C GLU A 117 5.76 -3.49 1.96
N ILE A 118 4.59 -2.84 1.98
CA ILE A 118 3.29 -3.51 2.15
C ILE A 118 2.94 -4.34 0.92
N GLY A 119 3.05 -3.74 -0.26
CA GLY A 119 2.82 -4.45 -1.52
C GLY A 119 3.80 -5.59 -1.74
N ASP A 120 5.07 -5.41 -1.36
CA ASP A 120 6.15 -6.40 -1.52
C ASP A 120 5.90 -7.62 -0.62
N LYS A 121 5.57 -7.37 0.65
CA LYS A 121 5.21 -8.45 1.57
C LYS A 121 3.99 -9.23 1.08
N LEU A 122 2.94 -8.53 0.63
CA LEU A 122 1.76 -9.21 0.11
C LEU A 122 2.09 -10.00 -1.17
N GLY A 123 2.92 -9.44 -2.06
CA GLY A 123 3.44 -10.12 -3.25
C GLY A 123 4.14 -11.44 -2.92
N LYS A 124 5.04 -11.41 -1.92
CA LYS A 124 5.75 -12.59 -1.41
C LYS A 124 4.79 -13.62 -0.79
N VAL A 125 3.75 -13.19 -0.09
CA VAL A 125 2.73 -14.10 0.46
C VAL A 125 1.94 -14.78 -0.66
N MET A 126 1.58 -14.03 -1.72
CA MET A 126 0.79 -14.57 -2.83
C MET A 126 1.56 -15.59 -3.67
N VAL A 127 2.82 -15.30 -3.99
CA VAL A 127 3.63 -16.14 -4.88
C VAL A 127 4.42 -17.21 -4.10
N GLY A 128 4.76 -16.94 -2.85
CA GLY A 128 5.64 -17.78 -2.03
C GLY A 128 7.11 -17.66 -2.45
N GLU A 129 7.95 -18.57 -1.94
CA GLU A 129 9.38 -18.63 -2.28
C GLU A 129 9.61 -19.19 -3.71
N ASP A 130 8.69 -20.02 -4.20
CA ASP A 130 8.72 -20.56 -5.56
C ASP A 130 7.96 -19.65 -6.53
N THR A 131 8.63 -19.07 -7.52
CA THR A 131 7.99 -18.24 -8.56
C THR A 131 7.35 -19.03 -9.69
N THR A 132 7.22 -20.35 -9.54
CA THR A 132 6.58 -21.21 -10.54
C THR A 132 5.07 -20.93 -10.64
N GLU A 133 4.60 -20.61 -11.85
CA GLU A 133 3.19 -20.28 -12.17
C GLU A 133 2.56 -19.16 -11.31
N PRO A 134 3.17 -17.97 -11.27
CA PRO A 134 2.80 -16.92 -10.32
C PRO A 134 1.39 -16.36 -10.57
N VAL A 135 0.96 -16.29 -11.84
CA VAL A 135 -0.40 -15.88 -12.22
C VAL A 135 -1.46 -16.82 -11.62
N LYS A 136 -1.23 -18.13 -11.62
CA LYS A 136 -2.18 -19.09 -11.03
C LYS A 136 -2.25 -18.94 -9.51
N LYS A 137 -1.11 -18.69 -8.86
CA LYS A 137 -1.04 -18.47 -7.40
C LYS A 137 -1.76 -17.19 -7.00
N ILE A 138 -1.56 -16.09 -7.73
CA ILE A 138 -2.27 -14.82 -7.51
C ILE A 138 -3.77 -15.01 -7.70
N LEU A 139 -4.19 -15.72 -8.75
CA LEU A 139 -5.60 -16.00 -9.00
C LEU A 139 -6.23 -16.89 -7.91
N ALA A 140 -5.48 -17.88 -7.40
CA ALA A 140 -5.92 -18.71 -6.29
C ALA A 140 -6.04 -17.92 -4.98
N PHE A 141 -5.05 -17.05 -4.69
CA PHE A 141 -5.08 -16.16 -3.54
C PHE A 141 -6.27 -15.21 -3.59
N TYR A 142 -6.48 -14.55 -4.73
CA TYR A 142 -7.61 -13.65 -4.94
C TYR A 142 -8.95 -14.36 -4.71
N LYS A 143 -9.15 -15.54 -5.31
CA LYS A 143 -10.38 -16.32 -5.12
C LYS A 143 -10.61 -16.74 -3.66
N ALA A 144 -9.53 -17.10 -2.94
CA ALA A 144 -9.63 -17.43 -1.53
C ALA A 144 -10.01 -16.21 -0.68
N ALA A 145 -9.43 -15.05 -0.97
CA ALA A 145 -9.76 -13.79 -0.31
C ALA A 145 -11.21 -13.37 -0.62
N GLU A 146 -11.61 -13.40 -1.89
CA GLU A 146 -12.96 -13.09 -2.37
C GLU A 146 -14.01 -13.98 -1.69
N ALA A 147 -13.82 -15.30 -1.68
CA ALA A 147 -14.74 -16.24 -1.03
C ALA A 147 -14.85 -16.03 0.49
N ARG A 148 -13.79 -15.55 1.13
CA ARG A 148 -13.82 -15.18 2.54
C ARG A 148 -14.62 -13.89 2.76
N PHE A 149 -14.39 -12.87 1.94
CA PHE A 149 -15.12 -11.60 2.04
C PHE A 149 -16.59 -11.74 1.68
N ASP A 150 -16.93 -12.60 0.73
CA ASP A 150 -18.31 -12.97 0.36
C ASP A 150 -19.10 -13.47 1.58
N ARG A 151 -18.48 -14.35 2.37
CA ARG A 151 -19.08 -14.89 3.61
C ARG A 151 -19.22 -13.83 4.70
N GLU A 152 -18.30 -12.88 4.79
CA GLU A 152 -18.29 -11.84 5.81
C GLU A 152 -19.25 -10.68 5.49
N HIS A 153 -19.42 -10.33 4.21
CA HIS A 153 -20.17 -9.14 3.76
C HIS A 153 -21.45 -9.49 2.98
N PHE A 154 -21.96 -10.71 3.13
CA PHE A 154 -23.23 -11.18 2.54
C PHE A 154 -23.37 -10.88 1.03
N GLY A 155 -22.30 -11.06 0.24
CA GLY A 155 -22.35 -10.90 -1.21
C GLY A 155 -22.03 -9.51 -1.77
N ASN A 156 -21.53 -8.56 -0.97
CA ASN A 156 -21.02 -7.28 -1.50
C ASN A 156 -19.60 -7.42 -2.09
N LEU A 157 -19.54 -7.94 -3.32
CA LEU A 157 -18.29 -8.18 -4.06
C LEU A 157 -17.85 -7.01 -4.95
N ASP A 158 -18.61 -5.92 -5.02
CA ASP A 158 -18.30 -4.73 -5.84
C ASP A 158 -16.93 -4.11 -5.49
N ARG A 159 -16.39 -4.44 -4.32
CA ARG A 159 -15.13 -3.93 -3.77
C ARG A 159 -13.92 -4.79 -4.12
N CYS A 160 -14.13 -6.00 -4.65
CA CYS A 160 -13.06 -6.90 -5.07
C CYS A 160 -12.89 -6.80 -6.59
N SER A 161 -11.66 -6.60 -7.07
CA SER A 161 -11.37 -6.68 -8.50
C SER A 161 -9.98 -7.24 -8.77
N LEU A 162 -9.86 -8.03 -9.83
CA LEU A 162 -8.59 -8.55 -10.32
C LEU A 162 -8.54 -8.36 -11.83
N LEU A 163 -7.51 -7.65 -12.29
CA LEU A 163 -7.19 -7.46 -13.69
C LEU A 163 -5.78 -7.98 -13.93
N ILE A 164 -5.63 -8.91 -14.87
CA ILE A 164 -4.35 -9.45 -15.30
C ILE A 164 -4.25 -9.16 -16.80
N LEU A 165 -3.31 -8.30 -17.18
CA LEU A 165 -3.02 -7.97 -18.57
C LEU A 165 -1.68 -8.58 -18.96
N GLU A 166 -1.67 -9.35 -20.04
CA GLU A 166 -0.45 -9.89 -20.64
C GLU A 166 -0.02 -8.97 -21.79
N GLU A 167 1.19 -8.44 -21.69
CA GLU A 167 1.84 -7.64 -22.71
C GLU A 167 2.97 -8.45 -23.33
N HIS A 168 2.98 -8.60 -24.65
CA HIS A 168 3.94 -9.45 -25.37
C HIS A 168 5.14 -8.67 -25.97
N TYR A 169 5.10 -7.33 -25.96
CA TYR A 169 6.11 -6.49 -26.60
C TYR A 169 6.45 -5.30 -25.68
N PRO A 170 7.73 -4.97 -25.43
CA PRO A 170 8.96 -5.51 -26.03
C PRO A 170 9.43 -6.85 -25.45
N GLN A 171 8.88 -7.29 -24.32
CA GLN A 171 9.09 -8.60 -23.70
C GLN A 171 7.80 -9.07 -23.03
N VAL A 172 7.68 -10.36 -22.73
CA VAL A 172 6.48 -10.87 -22.04
C VAL A 172 6.46 -10.34 -20.60
N SER A 173 5.48 -9.49 -20.32
CA SER A 173 5.21 -8.96 -18.98
C SER A 173 3.74 -9.06 -18.62
N TRP A 174 3.45 -9.28 -17.34
CA TRP A 174 2.10 -9.26 -16.81
C TRP A 174 1.90 -8.04 -15.92
N HIS A 175 0.88 -7.25 -16.22
CA HIS A 175 0.42 -6.16 -15.38
C HIS A 175 -0.78 -6.63 -14.58
N ILE A 176 -0.64 -6.67 -13.26
CA ILE A 176 -1.62 -7.26 -12.36
C ILE A 176 -2.13 -6.15 -11.45
N ARG A 177 -3.41 -5.82 -11.57
CA ARG A 177 -4.09 -4.88 -10.67
C ARG A 177 -5.08 -5.66 -9.82
N MET A 178 -4.91 -5.59 -8.50
CA MET A 178 -5.75 -6.29 -7.54
C MET A 178 -6.29 -5.31 -6.51
N ARG A 179 -7.61 -5.22 -6.37
CA ARG A 179 -8.31 -4.46 -5.34
C ARG A 179 -9.04 -5.41 -4.40
N LEU A 180 -8.84 -5.22 -3.10
CA LEU A 180 -9.44 -6.02 -2.03
C LEU A 180 -9.82 -5.11 -0.86
N PRO A 181 -10.75 -5.51 0.02
CA PRO A 181 -10.97 -4.81 1.29
C PRO A 181 -9.69 -4.70 2.12
N ALA A 182 -9.44 -3.53 2.72
CA ALA A 182 -8.21 -3.23 3.44
C ALA A 182 -7.93 -4.14 4.65
N LYS A 183 -8.97 -4.83 5.14
CA LYS A 183 -8.88 -5.88 6.18
C LYS A 183 -7.83 -6.95 5.88
N ILE A 184 -7.56 -7.23 4.59
CA ILE A 184 -6.50 -8.19 4.20
C ILE A 184 -5.12 -7.82 4.79
N LEU A 185 -4.86 -6.54 5.05
CA LEU A 185 -3.58 -6.09 5.62
C LEU A 185 -3.42 -6.43 7.10
N ASN A 186 -4.52 -6.60 7.86
CA ASN A 186 -4.45 -7.02 9.25
C ASN A 186 -4.02 -8.49 9.39
N ASP A 187 -4.31 -9.31 8.39
CA ASP A 187 -3.85 -10.70 8.34
C ASP A 187 -2.35 -10.82 8.00
N TYR A 188 -1.81 -9.81 7.33
CA TYR A 188 -0.42 -9.78 6.84
C TYR A 188 0.32 -8.50 7.26
N PRO A 189 0.45 -8.22 8.58
CA PRO A 189 1.01 -6.96 9.06
C PRO A 189 2.50 -6.86 8.72
N VAL A 190 2.92 -5.72 8.21
CA VAL A 190 4.30 -5.43 7.78
C VAL A 190 5.06 -4.75 8.92
N SER A 191 6.24 -5.26 9.24
CA SER A 191 7.22 -4.60 10.10
C SER A 191 8.37 -4.08 9.26
N ILE A 192 8.67 -2.79 9.37
CA ILE A 192 9.89 -2.16 8.82
C ILE A 192 10.93 -2.08 9.94
#